data_AF-A0A948W061-F1
#
_entry.id   AF-A0A948W061-F1
#
_cell.length_a   1.000
_cell.length_b   1.000
_cell.length_c   1.000
_cell.angle_alpha   90.00
_cell.angle_beta   90.00
_cell.angle_gamma   90.00
#
_symmetry.space_group_name_H-M   'P 1'
#
loop_
_entity.id
_entity.type
_entity.pdbx_description
1 polymer ?
#
loop_
_entity_poly.entity_id
_entity_poly.type
_entity_poly.pdbx_seq_one_letter_code
_entity_poly.pdbx_strand_id
1 'polypeptide(L)'
;MTTDQAFVDFYAVLHVHPRCDLQTLETAYRNLAKRYHPDHPETADTDKLRDVLEAYRALKSPDDRAKYDDEYAAKIGFPFAESEFSAEGEQLALSDGEAHEKLLMHLYRRRRSFAQDAGVGQYSLQKLVGCSDEAFDFHIWYLKEKGLISYTEEGTIAITIKGVDHTISMSQVHRQEKLRISGSTTVNGGAEVNADTPSD
;
A
#
# COMPACT_ATOMS: atom_id res chain seq x y z
N MET A 1 31.65 -5.30 -31.55
CA MET A 1 30.73 -4.17 -31.34
C MET A 1 29.60 -4.69 -30.49
N THR A 2 29.63 -4.43 -29.20
CA THR A 2 28.60 -4.89 -28.25
C THR A 2 27.40 -3.99 -28.46
N THR A 3 26.34 -4.51 -29.08
CA THR A 3 25.07 -3.79 -29.20
C THR A 3 24.56 -3.57 -27.79
N ASP A 4 24.60 -2.33 -27.32
CA ASP A 4 23.92 -1.91 -26.10
C ASP A 4 22.42 -1.91 -26.41
N GLN A 5 21.82 -3.10 -26.42
CA GLN A 5 20.41 -3.27 -26.72
C GLN A 5 19.64 -2.84 -25.47
N ALA A 6 19.04 -1.66 -25.53
CA ALA A 6 18.18 -1.14 -24.50
C ALA A 6 17.16 -2.22 -24.10
N PHE A 7 16.96 -2.41 -22.80
CA PHE A 7 16.02 -3.40 -22.30
C PHE A 7 14.61 -3.08 -22.78
N VAL A 8 13.98 -4.04 -23.45
CA VAL A 8 12.61 -3.90 -23.96
C VAL A 8 11.67 -4.52 -22.95
N ASP A 9 10.69 -3.74 -22.50
CA ASP A 9 9.61 -4.21 -21.63
C ASP A 9 8.51 -4.90 -22.47
N PHE A 10 8.57 -6.23 -22.59
CA PHE A 10 7.60 -7.03 -23.32
C PHE A 10 6.20 -7.02 -22.67
N TYR A 11 6.13 -6.85 -21.35
CA TYR A 11 4.86 -6.72 -20.63
C TYR A 11 4.17 -5.41 -20.98
N ALA A 12 4.93 -4.30 -21.04
CA ALA A 12 4.46 -3.01 -21.50
C ALA A 12 4.11 -3.03 -22.99
N VAL A 13 4.89 -3.68 -23.86
CA VAL A 13 4.58 -3.78 -25.30
C VAL A 13 3.24 -4.49 -25.54
N LEU A 14 2.93 -5.53 -24.76
CA LEU A 14 1.66 -6.26 -24.86
C LEU A 14 0.54 -5.65 -24.01
N HIS A 15 0.82 -4.62 -23.22
CA HIS A 15 -0.08 -4.05 -22.21
C HIS A 15 -0.68 -5.11 -21.28
N VAL A 16 0.14 -6.04 -20.81
CA VAL A 16 -0.28 -7.09 -19.87
C VAL A 16 0.56 -7.05 -18.59
N HIS A 17 -0.03 -7.50 -17.49
CA HIS A 17 0.68 -7.58 -16.23
C HIS A 17 1.71 -8.74 -16.23
N PRO A 18 2.86 -8.63 -15.53
CA PRO A 18 3.83 -9.72 -15.40
C PRO A 18 3.27 -11.04 -14.86
N ARG A 19 2.18 -10.98 -14.09
CA ARG A 19 1.42 -12.14 -13.59
C ARG A 19 0.25 -12.59 -14.48
N CYS A 20 0.15 -12.11 -15.72
CA CYS A 20 -0.93 -12.51 -16.61
C CYS A 20 -0.88 -14.01 -16.94
N ASP A 21 -2.05 -14.63 -17.04
CA ASP A 21 -2.16 -16.00 -17.52
C ASP A 21 -1.94 -16.07 -19.04
N LEU A 22 -1.72 -17.29 -19.54
CA LEU A 22 -1.49 -17.52 -20.98
C LEU A 22 -2.69 -17.06 -21.82
N GLN A 23 -3.92 -17.21 -21.31
CA GLN A 23 -5.14 -16.81 -22.01
C GLN A 23 -5.21 -15.29 -22.20
N THR A 24 -4.85 -14.51 -21.19
CA THR A 24 -4.78 -13.04 -21.24
C THR A 24 -3.68 -12.60 -22.19
N LEU A 25 -2.49 -13.23 -22.11
CA LEU A 25 -1.36 -12.97 -23.01
C LEU A 25 -1.75 -13.17 -24.47
N GLU A 26 -2.37 -14.31 -24.79
CA GLU A 26 -2.83 -14.62 -26.15
C GLU A 26 -3.91 -13.65 -26.63
N THR A 27 -4.82 -13.25 -25.75
CA THR A 27 -5.90 -12.32 -26.08
C THR A 27 -5.35 -10.93 -26.39
N ALA A 28 -4.43 -10.43 -25.57
CA ALA A 28 -3.74 -9.17 -25.79
C ALA A 28 -2.96 -9.18 -27.10
N TYR A 29 -2.18 -10.23 -27.36
CA TYR A 29 -1.47 -10.42 -28.61
C TYR A 29 -2.41 -10.39 -29.83
N ARG A 30 -3.52 -11.15 -29.81
CA ARG A 30 -4.49 -11.17 -30.93
C ARG A 30 -5.11 -9.79 -31.19
N ASN A 31 -5.42 -9.05 -30.13
CA ASN A 31 -6.01 -7.71 -30.25
C ASN A 31 -5.02 -6.71 -30.85
N LEU A 32 -3.77 -6.72 -30.38
CA LEU A 32 -2.72 -5.85 -30.89
C LEU A 32 -2.30 -6.22 -32.32
N ALA A 33 -2.21 -7.51 -32.63
CA ALA A 33 -1.90 -7.99 -33.97
C ALA A 33 -2.97 -7.56 -34.99
N LYS A 34 -4.26 -7.61 -34.62
CA LYS A 34 -5.35 -7.10 -35.47
C LYS A 34 -5.29 -5.58 -35.65
N ARG A 35 -4.95 -4.86 -34.58
CA ARG A 35 -4.85 -3.40 -34.59
C ARG A 35 -3.72 -2.90 -35.48
N TYR A 36 -2.55 -3.53 -35.42
CA TYR A 36 -1.36 -3.12 -36.16
C TYR A 36 -1.18 -3.85 -37.51
N HIS A 37 -2.13 -4.72 -37.89
CA HIS A 37 -2.08 -5.46 -39.15
C HIS A 37 -2.01 -4.49 -40.35
N PRO A 38 -1.22 -4.77 -41.40
CA PRO A 38 -1.14 -3.94 -42.60
C PRO A 38 -2.48 -3.75 -43.31
N ASP A 39 -3.42 -4.69 -43.15
CA ASP A 39 -4.78 -4.58 -43.70
C ASP A 39 -5.71 -3.68 -42.87
N HIS A 40 -5.25 -3.13 -41.74
CA HIS A 40 -6.04 -2.21 -40.93
C HIS A 40 -5.85 -0.75 -41.41
N PRO A 41 -6.90 -0.09 -41.91
CA PRO A 41 -6.76 1.17 -42.67
C PRO A 41 -6.24 2.36 -41.87
N GLU A 42 -6.47 2.40 -40.55
CA GLU A 42 -6.18 3.58 -39.71
C GLU A 42 -4.98 3.39 -38.76
N THR A 43 -4.60 2.16 -38.45
CA THR A 43 -3.65 1.85 -37.37
C THR A 43 -2.58 0.85 -37.77
N ALA A 44 -2.48 0.52 -39.06
CA ALA A 44 -1.39 -0.30 -39.60
C ALA A 44 -0.03 0.28 -39.19
N ASP A 45 0.77 -0.55 -38.52
CA ASP A 45 2.10 -0.16 -38.05
C ASP A 45 2.97 -1.42 -37.98
N THR A 46 3.83 -1.60 -38.98
CA THR A 46 4.66 -2.80 -39.13
C THR A 46 5.70 -2.92 -38.03
N ASP A 47 6.18 -1.79 -37.50
CA ASP A 47 7.20 -1.77 -36.45
C ASP A 47 6.58 -2.20 -35.12
N LYS A 48 5.42 -1.62 -34.76
CA LYS A 48 4.67 -2.06 -33.56
C LYS A 48 4.20 -3.50 -33.65
N LEU A 49 3.80 -3.96 -34.85
CA LEU A 49 3.42 -5.35 -35.06
C LEU A 49 4.60 -6.29 -34.82
N ARG A 50 5.80 -5.91 -35.26
CA ARG A 50 7.04 -6.67 -35.02
C ARG A 50 7.35 -6.74 -33.53
N ASP A 51 7.27 -5.62 -32.82
CA ASP A 51 7.56 -5.56 -31.39
C ASP A 51 6.56 -6.42 -30.58
N VAL A 52 5.27 -6.39 -30.95
CA VAL A 52 4.22 -7.24 -30.36
C VAL A 52 4.46 -8.74 -30.63
N LEU A 53 4.94 -9.09 -31.82
CA LEU A 53 5.29 -10.47 -32.17
C LEU A 53 6.50 -10.96 -31.37
N GLU A 54 7.52 -10.12 -31.21
CA GLU A 54 8.72 -10.42 -30.44
C GLU A 54 8.38 -10.62 -28.96
N ALA A 55 7.61 -9.69 -28.37
CA ALA A 55 7.14 -9.78 -26.99
C ALA A 55 6.32 -11.05 -26.74
N TYR A 56 5.38 -11.38 -27.64
CA TYR A 56 4.57 -12.59 -27.49
C TYR A 56 5.41 -13.87 -27.60
N ARG A 57 6.41 -13.92 -28.50
CA ARG A 57 7.30 -15.08 -28.63
C ARG A 57 8.12 -15.31 -27.36
N ALA A 58 8.65 -14.24 -26.76
CA ALA A 58 9.42 -14.31 -25.53
C ALA A 58 8.57 -14.77 -24.33
N LEU A 59 7.31 -14.30 -24.23
CA LEU A 59 6.45 -14.54 -23.07
C LEU A 59 5.57 -15.79 -23.17
N LYS A 60 5.40 -16.38 -24.37
CA LYS A 60 4.52 -17.55 -24.59
C LYS A 60 5.07 -18.83 -23.94
N SER A 61 6.39 -19.02 -24.00
CA SER A 61 7.06 -20.21 -23.48
C SER A 61 7.33 -20.04 -21.98
N PRO A 62 6.94 -20.97 -21.10
CA PRO A 62 7.21 -20.86 -19.67
C PRO A 62 8.70 -20.70 -19.35
N ASP A 63 9.56 -21.43 -20.05
CA ASP A 63 11.01 -21.41 -19.82
C ASP A 63 11.65 -20.09 -20.25
N ASP A 64 11.18 -19.51 -21.36
CA ASP A 64 11.70 -18.24 -21.87
C ASP A 64 11.12 -17.05 -21.09
N ARG A 65 9.86 -17.16 -20.65
CA ARG A 65 9.22 -16.21 -19.75
C ARG A 65 9.95 -16.16 -18.41
N ALA A 66 10.33 -17.29 -17.83
CA ALA A 66 11.08 -17.33 -16.58
C ALA A 66 12.44 -16.61 -16.68
N LYS A 67 13.20 -16.87 -17.76
CA LYS A 67 14.47 -16.15 -18.00
C LYS A 67 14.27 -14.65 -18.20
N TYR A 68 13.21 -14.29 -18.92
CA TYR A 68 12.86 -12.90 -19.13
C TYR A 68 12.43 -12.22 -17.82
N ASP A 69 11.70 -12.92 -16.96
CA ASP A 69 11.29 -12.44 -15.63
C ASP A 69 12.50 -12.17 -14.73
N ASP A 70 13.53 -13.00 -14.78
CA ASP A 70 14.79 -12.76 -14.06
C ASP A 70 15.49 -11.48 -14.55
N GLU A 71 15.58 -11.28 -15.87
CA GLU A 71 16.16 -10.06 -16.46
C GLU A 71 15.30 -8.81 -16.20
N TYR A 72 13.98 -8.98 -16.23
CA TYR A 72 12.99 -7.94 -15.93
C TYR A 72 13.10 -7.46 -14.50
N ALA A 73 13.19 -8.40 -13.54
CA ALA A 73 13.41 -8.12 -12.13
C ALA A 73 14.69 -7.31 -11.91
N ALA A 74 15.79 -7.69 -12.58
CA ALA A 74 17.09 -7.05 -12.40
C ALA A 74 17.15 -5.62 -12.96
N LYS A 75 16.38 -5.30 -14.02
CA LYS A 75 16.48 -4.02 -14.74
C LYS A 75 15.38 -3.02 -14.42
N ILE A 76 14.13 -3.47 -14.33
CA ILE A 76 12.99 -2.60 -14.03
C ILE A 76 12.67 -2.63 -12.52
N GLY A 77 13.04 -3.72 -11.83
CA GLY A 77 12.44 -4.07 -10.56
C GLY A 77 11.01 -4.56 -10.81
N PHE A 78 10.63 -5.71 -10.26
CA PHE A 78 9.21 -5.98 -10.15
C PHE A 78 8.62 -4.89 -9.25
N PRO A 79 7.60 -4.11 -9.66
CA PRO A 79 6.93 -3.19 -8.75
C PRO A 79 6.30 -3.92 -7.55
N PHE A 80 6.18 -5.25 -7.64
CA PHE A 80 5.69 -6.15 -6.59
C PHE A 80 6.37 -7.52 -6.73
N ALA A 81 7.65 -7.65 -6.36
CA ALA A 81 8.28 -8.96 -6.21
C ALA A 81 7.59 -9.72 -5.06
N GLU A 82 7.54 -11.06 -5.11
CA GLU A 82 7.07 -11.89 -3.98
C GLU A 82 7.84 -11.62 -2.66
N SER A 83 8.99 -10.93 -2.73
CA SER A 83 9.74 -10.46 -1.57
C SER A 83 9.05 -9.30 -0.80
N GLU A 84 7.91 -8.78 -1.24
CA GLU A 84 7.11 -7.82 -0.45
C GLU A 84 6.22 -8.50 0.60
N PHE A 85 6.13 -9.83 0.62
CA PHE A 85 5.82 -10.57 1.86
C PHE A 85 7.05 -10.70 2.78
N SER A 86 7.98 -9.75 2.70
CA SER A 86 9.03 -9.58 3.71
C SER A 86 8.48 -8.79 4.89
N ALA A 87 9.17 -8.90 6.03
CA ALA A 87 8.88 -8.12 7.23
C ALA A 87 8.77 -6.60 6.96
N GLU A 88 9.37 -6.09 5.89
CA GLU A 88 9.32 -4.68 5.49
C GLU A 88 7.90 -4.25 5.05
N GLY A 89 7.18 -5.08 4.29
CA GLY A 89 5.80 -4.80 3.85
C GLY A 89 4.80 -4.84 5.00
N GLU A 90 4.97 -5.77 5.95
CA GLU A 90 4.18 -5.82 7.18
C GLU A 90 4.46 -4.59 8.07
N GLN A 91 5.72 -4.17 8.16
CA GLN A 91 6.12 -3.00 8.92
C GLN A 91 5.61 -1.68 8.30
N LEU A 92 5.53 -1.59 6.98
CA LEU A 92 4.86 -0.51 6.26
C LEU A 92 3.38 -0.42 6.65
N ALA A 93 2.63 -1.52 6.57
CA ALA A 93 1.20 -1.53 6.92
C ALA A 93 0.95 -1.15 8.40
N LEU A 94 1.83 -1.57 9.31
CA LEU A 94 1.78 -1.15 10.71
C LEU A 94 2.04 0.36 10.85
N SER A 95 3.06 0.88 10.16
CA SER A 95 3.39 2.31 10.17
C SER A 95 2.27 3.18 9.60
N ASP A 96 1.56 2.69 8.59
CA ASP A 96 0.40 3.36 8.00
C ASP A 96 -0.75 3.43 9.01
N GLY A 97 -0.97 2.35 9.78
CA GLY A 97 -1.92 2.32 10.89
C GLY A 97 -1.63 3.41 11.94
N GLU A 98 -0.36 3.55 12.35
CA GLU A 98 0.05 4.60 13.27
C GLU A 98 -0.14 6.01 12.68
N ALA A 99 0.16 6.19 11.40
CA ALA A 99 -0.05 7.46 10.70
C ALA A 99 -1.53 7.85 10.70
N HIS A 100 -2.42 6.90 10.36
CA HIS A 100 -3.87 7.10 10.42
C HIS A 100 -4.35 7.51 11.81
N GLU A 101 -3.85 6.84 12.86
CA GLU A 101 -4.21 7.17 14.25
C GLU A 101 -3.75 8.58 14.64
N LYS A 102 -2.50 8.95 14.31
CA LYS A 102 -1.95 10.28 14.60
C LYS A 102 -2.78 11.37 13.92
N LEU A 103 -3.13 11.17 12.64
CA LEU A 103 -3.95 12.11 11.87
C LEU A 103 -5.34 12.27 12.51
N LEU A 104 -6.05 11.16 12.73
CA LEU A 104 -7.40 11.18 13.27
C LEU A 104 -7.44 11.77 14.69
N MET A 105 -6.49 11.39 15.56
CA MET A 105 -6.39 11.93 16.91
C MET A 105 -6.12 13.44 16.91
N HIS A 106 -5.25 13.92 16.01
CA HIS A 106 -4.98 15.34 15.88
C HIS A 106 -6.22 16.12 15.43
N LEU A 107 -6.89 15.63 14.38
CA LEU A 107 -8.11 16.25 13.86
C LEU A 107 -9.27 16.20 14.88
N TYR A 108 -9.37 15.11 15.65
CA TYR A 108 -10.33 14.99 16.75
C TYR A 108 -10.08 16.05 17.83
N ARG A 109 -8.83 16.20 18.28
CA ARG A 109 -8.46 17.25 19.25
C ARG A 109 -8.76 18.64 18.71
N ARG A 110 -8.49 18.89 17.42
CA ARG A 110 -8.81 20.16 16.75
C ARG A 110 -10.32 20.42 16.76
N ARG A 111 -11.14 19.46 16.32
CA ARG A 111 -12.62 19.56 16.29
C ARG A 111 -13.22 19.80 17.67
N ARG A 112 -12.65 19.19 18.71
CA ARG A 112 -13.09 19.39 20.09
C ARG A 112 -12.81 20.80 20.60
N SER A 113 -11.69 21.41 20.19
CA SER A 113 -11.34 22.78 20.57
C SER A 113 -12.03 23.83 19.70
N PHE A 114 -12.35 23.50 18.45
CA PHE A 114 -12.94 24.40 17.46
C PHE A 114 -14.10 23.69 16.74
N ALA A 115 -15.33 23.86 17.26
CA ALA A 115 -16.49 23.11 16.78
C ALA A 115 -16.92 23.48 15.35
N GLN A 116 -16.84 24.78 15.01
CA GLN A 116 -17.33 25.33 13.74
C GLN A 116 -16.27 25.29 12.63
N ASP A 117 -15.00 25.57 12.97
CA ASP A 117 -13.88 25.51 12.03
C ASP A 117 -12.75 24.63 12.59
N ALA A 118 -12.77 23.37 12.19
CA ALA A 118 -11.79 22.37 12.60
C ALA A 118 -10.80 22.02 11.48
N GLY A 119 -10.74 22.84 10.42
CA GLY A 119 -9.84 22.62 9.30
C GLY A 119 -8.37 22.63 9.74
N VAL A 120 -7.59 21.69 9.20
CA VAL A 120 -6.13 21.68 9.34
C VAL A 120 -5.51 21.61 7.94
N GLY A 121 -4.49 22.44 7.71
CA GLY A 121 -3.76 22.45 6.44
C GLY A 121 -2.99 21.15 6.20
N GLN A 122 -2.90 20.74 4.94
CA GLN A 122 -2.25 19.50 4.52
C GLN A 122 -0.78 19.44 4.97
N TYR A 123 -0.01 20.51 4.72
CA TYR A 123 1.39 20.61 5.14
C TYR A 123 1.60 20.37 6.63
N SER A 124 0.71 20.89 7.49
CA SER A 124 0.80 20.70 8.93
C SER A 124 0.56 19.25 9.36
N LEU A 125 -0.39 18.58 8.70
CA LEU A 125 -0.69 17.16 8.95
C LEU A 125 0.42 16.25 8.43
N GLN A 126 0.95 16.54 7.25
CA GLN A 126 2.07 15.79 6.70
C GLN A 126 3.31 15.89 7.61
N LYS A 127 3.63 17.10 8.07
CA LYS A 127 4.73 17.32 9.02
C LYS A 127 4.51 16.61 10.37
N LEU A 128 3.25 16.47 10.81
CA LEU A 128 2.92 15.76 12.03
C LEU A 128 3.23 14.25 11.91
N VAL A 129 2.93 13.66 10.76
CA VAL A 129 3.18 12.23 10.50
C VAL A 129 4.65 11.98 10.17
N GLY A 130 5.30 12.93 9.49
CA GLY A 130 6.71 12.82 9.08
C GLY A 130 6.91 11.86 7.91
N CYS A 131 5.94 11.77 7.00
CA CYS A 131 5.95 10.90 5.83
C CYS A 131 6.23 11.67 4.53
N SER A 132 6.54 10.95 3.44
CA SER A 132 6.70 11.53 2.09
C SER A 132 5.36 12.04 1.54
N ASP A 133 5.42 12.80 0.44
CA ASP A 133 4.22 13.31 -0.23
C ASP A 133 3.33 12.14 -0.70
N GLU A 134 3.92 11.10 -1.29
CA GLU A 134 3.18 9.95 -1.83
C GLU A 134 2.50 9.14 -0.72
N ALA A 135 3.20 8.91 0.40
CA ALA A 135 2.63 8.22 1.56
C ALA A 135 1.50 9.04 2.19
N PHE A 136 1.68 10.36 2.29
CA PHE A 136 0.63 11.24 2.80
C PHE A 136 -0.63 11.21 1.91
N ASP A 137 -0.46 11.29 0.60
CA ASP A 137 -1.56 11.21 -0.36
C ASP A 137 -2.33 9.89 -0.22
N PHE A 138 -1.61 8.78 -0.04
CA PHE A 138 -2.22 7.48 0.25
C PHE A 138 -3.07 7.50 1.53
N HIS A 139 -2.53 8.01 2.64
CA HIS A 139 -3.27 8.09 3.91
C HIS A 139 -4.52 8.95 3.79
N ILE A 140 -4.41 10.12 3.15
CA ILE A 140 -5.54 11.03 2.98
C ILE A 140 -6.59 10.41 2.05
N TRP A 141 -6.18 9.78 0.95
CA TRP A 141 -7.07 9.03 0.08
C TRP A 141 -7.83 7.94 0.85
N TYR A 142 -7.13 7.10 1.61
CA TYR A 142 -7.74 6.01 2.37
C TYR A 142 -8.75 6.52 3.41
N LEU A 143 -8.34 7.50 4.23
CA LEU A 143 -9.19 8.06 5.28
C LEU A 143 -10.42 8.77 4.71
N LYS A 144 -10.26 9.46 3.57
CA LYS A 144 -11.35 10.14 2.87
C LYS A 144 -12.34 9.13 2.29
N GLU A 145 -11.86 8.08 1.63
CA GLU A 145 -12.72 7.07 1.00
C GLU A 145 -13.48 6.24 2.05
N LYS A 146 -12.89 6.02 3.22
CA LYS A 146 -13.59 5.49 4.40
C LYS A 146 -14.60 6.47 5.02
N GLY A 147 -14.59 7.73 4.59
CA GLY A 147 -15.46 8.79 5.09
C GLY A 147 -15.11 9.27 6.49
N LEU A 148 -13.87 9.04 6.95
CA LEU A 148 -13.39 9.45 8.28
C LEU A 148 -12.95 10.93 8.30
N ILE A 149 -12.52 11.45 7.15
CA ILE A 149 -12.15 12.85 6.96
C ILE A 149 -12.84 13.42 5.71
N SER A 150 -12.88 14.75 5.63
CA SER A 150 -13.39 15.49 4.47
C SER A 150 -12.54 16.74 4.23
N TYR A 151 -12.50 17.18 2.97
CA TYR A 151 -11.99 18.52 2.63
C TYR A 151 -13.07 19.57 2.91
N THR A 152 -12.66 20.69 3.48
CA THR A 152 -13.47 21.89 3.62
C THR A 152 -13.46 22.70 2.32
N GLU A 153 -14.31 23.71 2.23
CA GLU A 153 -14.35 24.64 1.08
C GLU A 153 -13.03 25.42 0.90
N GLU A 154 -12.25 25.55 1.97
CA GLU A 154 -10.95 26.23 1.99
C GLU A 154 -9.77 25.29 1.65
N GLY A 155 -10.04 24.03 1.27
CA GLY A 155 -9.01 23.04 0.97
C GLY A 155 -8.28 22.46 2.19
N THR A 156 -8.75 22.77 3.41
CA THR A 156 -8.25 22.18 4.64
C THR A 156 -8.92 20.83 4.93
N ILE A 157 -8.29 20.00 5.75
CA ILE A 157 -8.79 18.67 6.10
C ILE A 157 -9.44 18.73 7.49
N ALA A 158 -10.65 18.18 7.62
CA ALA A 158 -11.35 18.08 8.88
C ALA A 158 -11.90 16.66 9.11
N ILE A 159 -11.98 16.26 10.38
CA ILE A 159 -12.59 14.97 10.76
C ILE A 159 -14.11 15.01 10.63
N THR A 160 -14.70 13.91 10.15
CA THR A 160 -16.16 13.72 10.07
C THR A 160 -16.70 13.12 11.35
N ILE A 161 -18.03 13.03 11.49
CA ILE A 161 -18.67 12.33 12.61
C ILE A 161 -18.21 10.86 12.66
N LYS A 162 -18.15 10.18 11.51
CA LYS A 162 -17.65 8.80 11.41
C LYS A 162 -16.19 8.69 11.88
N GLY A 163 -15.36 9.67 11.54
CA GLY A 163 -13.97 9.75 12.01
C GLY A 163 -13.87 9.91 13.53
N VAL A 164 -14.76 10.71 14.13
CA VAL A 164 -14.83 10.87 15.59
C VAL A 164 -15.21 9.56 16.26
N ASP A 165 -16.26 8.89 15.78
CA ASP A 165 -16.71 7.60 16.34
C ASP A 165 -15.62 6.54 16.24
N HIS A 166 -14.92 6.47 15.10
CA HIS A 166 -13.79 5.58 14.89
C HIS A 166 -12.66 5.86 15.89
N THR A 167 -12.30 7.12 16.10
CA THR A 167 -11.23 7.53 17.02
C THR A 167 -11.56 7.15 18.47
N ILE A 168 -12.82 7.34 18.88
CA ILE A 168 -13.29 6.97 20.22
C ILE A 168 -13.25 5.45 20.41
N SER A 169 -13.75 4.69 19.43
CA SER A 169 -13.72 3.22 19.45
C SER A 169 -12.29 2.68 19.60
N MET A 170 -11.35 3.15 18.77
CA MET A 170 -9.94 2.76 18.84
C MET A 170 -9.28 3.08 20.18
N SER A 171 -9.61 4.22 20.77
CA SER A 171 -9.11 4.60 22.10
C SER A 171 -9.62 3.69 23.21
N GLN A 172 -10.85 3.19 23.11
CA GLN A 172 -11.43 2.25 24.07
C GLN A 172 -10.78 0.87 23.99
N VAL A 173 -10.53 0.38 22.76
CA VAL A 173 -9.83 -0.89 22.52
C VAL A 173 -8.41 -0.84 23.06
N HIS A 174 -7.63 0.20 22.72
CA HIS A 174 -6.28 0.39 23.24
C HIS A 174 -6.23 0.43 24.78
N ARG A 175 -7.21 1.06 25.42
CA ARG A 175 -7.32 1.06 26.89
C ARG A 175 -7.54 -0.36 27.43
N GLN A 176 -8.42 -1.15 26.82
CA GLN A 176 -8.71 -2.52 27.27
C GLN A 176 -7.51 -3.46 27.08
N GLU A 177 -6.80 -3.33 25.95
CA GLU A 177 -5.61 -4.13 25.67
C GLU A 177 -4.46 -3.81 26.62
N LYS A 178 -4.23 -2.52 26.90
CA LYS A 178 -3.24 -2.09 27.89
C LYS A 178 -3.55 -2.65 29.29
N LEU A 179 -4.83 -2.70 29.67
CA LEU A 179 -5.25 -3.31 30.94
C LEU A 179 -4.98 -4.82 30.99
N ARG A 180 -5.21 -5.54 29.88
CA ARG A 180 -4.91 -6.97 29.75
C ARG A 180 -3.42 -7.27 29.91
N ILE A 181 -2.56 -6.51 29.23
CA ILE A 181 -1.10 -6.66 29.32
C ILE A 181 -0.59 -6.29 30.72
N SER A 182 -1.17 -5.28 31.36
CA SER A 182 -0.80 -4.92 32.74
C SER A 182 -1.25 -5.94 33.79
N GLY A 183 -2.30 -6.73 33.50
CA GLY A 183 -2.81 -7.77 34.39
C GLY A 183 -2.01 -9.09 34.36
N SER A 184 -1.24 -9.36 33.30
CA SER A 184 -0.42 -10.59 33.19
C SER A 184 0.95 -10.49 33.85
N THR A 185 1.40 -9.29 34.23
CA THR A 185 2.74 -9.06 34.83
C THR A 185 2.75 -9.12 36.36
N THR A 186 1.59 -9.26 37.03
CA THR A 186 1.49 -9.16 38.51
C THR A 186 1.20 -10.46 39.26
N VAL A 187 1.48 -11.64 38.69
CA VAL A 187 1.37 -12.91 39.42
C VAL A 187 2.67 -13.71 39.31
N ASN A 188 3.69 -13.31 40.07
CA ASN A 188 4.68 -14.22 40.65
C ASN A 188 5.61 -13.48 41.62
N GLY A 189 5.32 -13.59 42.93
CA GLY A 189 6.21 -13.05 43.97
C GLY A 189 5.51 -12.80 45.30
N GLY A 190 4.83 -13.79 45.86
CA GLY A 190 4.21 -13.68 47.18
C GLY A 190 3.82 -15.04 47.75
N ALA A 191 4.80 -15.81 48.23
CA ALA A 191 4.55 -16.92 49.12
C ALA A 191 5.05 -16.52 50.52
N GLU A 192 4.16 -15.96 51.32
CA GLU A 192 4.27 -15.95 52.77
C GLU A 192 4.19 -17.40 53.28
N VAL A 193 5.13 -17.80 54.13
CA VAL A 193 4.92 -18.85 55.13
C VAL A 193 5.33 -18.29 56.48
N ASN A 194 4.31 -17.88 57.24
CA ASN A 194 4.37 -17.59 58.67
C ASN A 194 3.88 -18.83 59.44
N ALA A 195 4.73 -19.37 60.30
CA ALA A 195 4.44 -20.07 61.54
C ALA A 195 5.82 -20.30 62.20
N ASP A 196 6.12 -19.92 63.44
CA ASP A 196 5.37 -20.26 64.64
C ASP A 196 5.74 -19.33 65.81
N THR A 197 4.84 -19.31 66.78
CA THR A 197 4.54 -18.40 67.90
C THR A 197 5.58 -18.37 69.09
N PRO A 198 5.40 -17.49 70.11
CA PRO A 198 6.45 -17.04 71.06
C PRO A 198 6.51 -17.74 72.44
N SER A 199 7.62 -17.46 73.14
CA SER A 199 7.86 -17.40 74.61
C SER A 199 7.78 -18.67 75.47
N ASP A 200 8.93 -19.13 75.98
CA ASP A 200 9.43 -18.86 77.34
C ASP A 200 10.97 -19.04 77.40
#